data_AF-F7X251-F1
#
_entry.id   AF-F7X251-F1
#
_cell.length_a   1.000
_cell.length_b   1.000
_cell.length_c   1.000
_cell.angle_alpha   90.00
_cell.angle_beta   90.00
_cell.angle_gamma   90.00
#
_symmetry.space_group_name_H-M   'P 1'
#
loop_
_entity.id
_entity.type
_entity.pdbx_description
1 polymer ?
#
loop_
_entity_poly.entity_id
_entity_poly.type
_entity_poly.pdbx_seq_one_letter_code
_entity_poly.pdbx_strand_id
1 'polypeptide(L)'
;MTRDRHKHTLGDGPIQSDLRQMMNGLAHGLDEILNGHGSGKKNGFVLMVFPFTGHDGRCNYISNARREDIVVLLKEQLARFEGQPDMEGKA
;
A
#
# COMPACT_ATOMS: atom_id res chain seq x y z
N MET A 1 20.33 -30.71 -8.72
CA MET A 1 20.57 -29.26 -8.51
C MET A 1 19.20 -28.63 -8.27
N THR A 2 18.66 -28.71 -7.06
CA THR A 2 18.69 -27.68 -5.98
C THR A 2 17.84 -26.44 -6.31
N ARG A 3 16.73 -26.30 -5.56
CA ARG A 3 15.64 -25.31 -5.56
C ARG A 3 16.05 -23.84 -5.79
N ASP A 4 15.30 -23.12 -6.61
CA ASP A 4 15.11 -21.65 -6.54
C ASP A 4 13.67 -21.36 -6.10
N ARG A 5 13.39 -21.38 -4.79
CA ARG A 5 13.29 -20.21 -3.89
C ARG A 5 12.29 -19.15 -4.36
N HIS A 6 11.11 -19.19 -3.73
CA HIS A 6 10.07 -18.16 -3.63
C HIS A 6 10.20 -16.97 -4.57
N LYS A 7 9.43 -17.00 -5.66
CA LYS A 7 9.08 -15.82 -6.45
C LYS A 7 8.30 -14.89 -5.52
N HIS A 8 8.98 -13.89 -4.97
CA HIS A 8 8.34 -12.93 -4.08
C HIS A 8 7.15 -12.27 -4.80
N THR A 9 5.99 -12.26 -4.16
CA THR A 9 4.78 -11.62 -4.70
C THR A 9 4.67 -10.20 -4.16
N LEU A 10 3.89 -9.35 -4.84
CA LEU A 10 3.76 -7.93 -4.48
C LEU A 10 3.48 -7.73 -2.98
N GLY A 11 4.45 -7.19 -2.26
CA GLY A 11 4.31 -6.83 -0.84
C GLY A 11 4.29 -8.00 0.15
N ASP A 12 4.86 -9.16 -0.19
CA ASP A 12 4.99 -10.31 0.71
C ASP A 12 6.09 -10.14 1.78
N GLY A 13 7.10 -9.32 1.50
CA GLY A 13 8.19 -9.01 2.43
C GLY A 13 7.86 -7.85 3.38
N PRO A 14 8.42 -7.85 4.61
CA PRO A 14 8.27 -6.74 5.55
C PRO A 14 8.77 -5.42 4.92
N ILE A 15 8.31 -4.27 5.42
CA ILE A 15 8.84 -2.96 5.01
C ILE A 15 10.38 -2.98 5.10
N GLN A 16 11.06 -2.52 4.04
CA GLN A 16 12.51 -2.49 3.99
C GLN A 16 13.05 -1.62 5.13
N SER A 17 14.20 -2.02 5.67
CA SER A 17 14.77 -1.41 6.88
C SER A 17 15.04 0.10 6.72
N ASP A 18 15.46 0.53 5.53
CA ASP A 18 15.68 1.94 5.16
C ASP A 18 14.40 2.77 5.15
N LEU A 19 13.27 2.18 4.77
CA LEU A 19 11.97 2.86 4.71
C LEU A 19 11.15 2.71 6.00
N ARG A 20 11.49 1.76 6.88
CA ARG A 20 10.66 1.40 8.05
C ARG A 20 10.39 2.58 8.97
N GLN A 21 11.41 3.36 9.34
CA GLN A 21 11.21 4.49 10.25
C GLN A 21 10.34 5.58 9.61
N MET A 22 10.66 5.95 8.37
CA MET A 22 9.92 6.96 7.61
C MET A 22 8.45 6.57 7.43
N MET A 23 8.18 5.32 7.02
CA MET A 23 6.81 4.86 6.78
C MET A 23 5.97 4.79 8.05
N ASN A 24 6.56 4.42 9.20
CA ASN A 24 5.84 4.50 10.47
C ASN A 24 5.53 5.96 10.85
N GLY A 25 6.48 6.88 10.66
CA GLY A 25 6.24 8.32 10.88
C GLY A 25 5.11 8.87 10.01
N LEU A 26 5.12 8.54 8.71
CA LEU A 26 4.04 8.91 7.79
C LEU A 26 2.70 8.31 8.21
N ALA A 27 2.65 7.03 8.57
CA ALA A 27 1.42 6.38 9.01
C ALA A 27 0.87 7.04 10.28
N HIS A 28 1.72 7.39 11.25
CA HIS A 28 1.29 8.10 12.45
C HIS A 28 0.75 9.50 12.14
N GLY A 29 1.45 10.28 11.31
CA GLY A 29 0.98 11.61 10.91
C GLY A 29 -0.33 11.57 10.12
N LEU A 30 -0.49 10.63 9.19
CA LEU A 30 -1.74 10.42 8.46
C LEU A 30 -2.88 10.04 9.40
N ASP A 31 -2.64 9.15 10.36
CA ASP A 31 -3.65 8.75 11.33
C ASP A 31 -4.08 9.93 12.20
N GLU A 32 -3.14 10.76 12.65
CA GLU A 32 -3.44 11.97 13.43
C GLU A 32 -4.24 12.99 12.62
N ILE A 33 -3.85 13.27 11.38
CA ILE A 33 -4.55 14.23 10.50
C ILE A 33 -5.97 13.74 10.18
N LEU A 34 -6.14 12.45 9.88
CA LEU A 34 -7.40 11.91 9.40
C LEU A 34 -8.36 11.51 10.53
N ASN A 35 -7.84 11.10 11.68
CA ASN A 35 -8.63 10.54 12.78
C ASN A 35 -8.54 11.34 14.08
N GLY A 36 -7.53 12.22 14.24
CA GLY A 36 -7.27 12.94 15.48
C GLY A 36 -7.02 12.00 16.66
N HIS A 37 -7.27 12.49 17.88
CA HIS A 37 -7.09 11.73 19.13
C HIS A 37 -8.43 11.27 19.75
N GLY A 38 -9.51 11.25 18.97
CA GLY A 38 -10.86 10.90 19.43
C GLY A 38 -11.06 9.39 19.67
N SER A 39 -12.21 9.02 20.23
CA SER A 39 -12.54 7.65 20.66
C SER A 39 -12.88 6.67 19.52
N GLY A 40 -12.47 6.95 18.28
CA GLY A 40 -12.71 6.07 17.14
C GLY A 40 -12.13 6.62 15.85
N LYS A 41 -11.47 5.74 15.08
CA LYS A 41 -10.98 6.07 13.74
C LYS A 41 -12.16 6.17 12.78
N LYS A 42 -12.27 7.32 12.10
CA LYS A 42 -13.31 7.57 11.09
C LYS A 42 -12.87 7.16 9.70
N ASN A 43 -11.56 7.21 9.45
CA ASN A 43 -10.95 7.05 8.14
C ASN A 43 -9.88 5.94 8.18
N GLY A 44 -10.00 5.01 7.24
CA GLY A 44 -8.95 4.05 6.92
C GLY A 44 -8.04 4.60 5.82
N PHE A 45 -6.76 4.23 5.83
CA PHE A 45 -5.83 4.53 4.75
C PHE A 45 -4.89 3.36 4.47
N VAL A 46 -4.36 3.37 3.25
CA VAL A 46 -3.31 2.48 2.77
C VAL A 46 -2.19 3.34 2.20
N LEU A 47 -0.97 3.12 2.66
CA LEU A 47 0.24 3.72 2.11
C LEU A 47 1.07 2.63 1.44
N MET A 48 1.26 2.77 0.12
CA MET A 48 2.07 1.88 -0.70
C MET A 48 3.25 2.66 -1.28
N VAL A 49 4.46 2.16 -1.06
CA VAL A 49 5.71 2.74 -1.57
C VAL A 49 6.45 1.67 -2.36
N PHE A 50 6.60 1.90 -3.65
CA PHE A 50 7.23 1.00 -4.60
C PHE A 50 8.26 1.77 -5.44
N PRO A 51 9.32 1.12 -5.95
CA PRO A 51 10.31 1.80 -6.76
C PRO A 51 9.71 2.23 -8.11
N PHE A 52 10.13 3.38 -8.64
CA PHE A 52 9.71 3.85 -9.98
C PHE A 52 10.19 2.94 -11.11
N THR A 53 11.27 2.19 -10.89
CA THR A 53 11.87 1.28 -11.88
C THR A 53 12.07 -0.09 -11.24
N GLY A 54 11.88 -1.15 -12.01
CA GLY A 54 11.89 -2.52 -11.50
C GLY A 54 10.51 -2.91 -10.97
N HIS A 55 9.69 -3.55 -11.80
CA HIS A 55 8.41 -4.13 -11.40
C HIS A 55 8.61 -5.54 -10.81
N ASP A 56 9.62 -5.71 -9.97
CA ASP A 56 10.03 -7.00 -9.39
C ASP A 56 9.09 -7.49 -8.27
N GLY A 57 7.93 -6.86 -8.12
CA GLY A 57 6.99 -7.17 -7.05
C GLY A 57 7.38 -6.54 -5.71
N ARG A 58 8.32 -5.60 -5.64
CA ARG A 58 8.58 -4.89 -4.39
C ARG A 58 7.53 -3.80 -4.13
N CYS A 59 6.75 -3.98 -3.08
CA CYS A 59 5.88 -2.93 -2.52
C CYS A 59 6.02 -2.92 -1.00
N ASN A 60 6.39 -1.77 -0.44
CA ASN A 60 6.30 -1.53 0.98
C ASN A 60 4.90 -1.05 1.30
N TYR A 61 4.24 -1.71 2.26
CA TYR A 61 2.84 -1.49 2.57
C TYR A 61 2.66 -1.25 4.07
N ILE A 62 1.87 -0.23 4.42
CA ILE A 62 1.38 0.02 5.78
C ILE A 62 -0.05 0.56 5.74
N SER A 63 -0.87 0.18 6.71
CA SER A 63 -2.27 0.62 6.82
C SER A 63 -2.70 0.72 8.27
N ASN A 64 -3.73 1.53 8.53
CA ASN A 64 -4.36 1.62 9.86
C ASN A 64 -5.66 0.80 9.97
N ALA A 65 -6.09 0.16 8.88
CA ALA A 65 -7.32 -0.64 8.80
C ALA A 65 -7.03 -2.15 8.78
N ARG A 66 -8.08 -2.95 8.94
CA ARG A 66 -8.00 -4.41 8.92
C ARG A 66 -7.69 -4.91 7.51
N ARG A 67 -6.96 -6.02 7.42
CA ARG A 67 -6.55 -6.60 6.14
C ARG A 67 -7.74 -6.98 5.27
N GLU A 68 -8.81 -7.52 5.87
CA GLU A 68 -10.01 -7.93 5.15
C GLU A 68 -10.66 -6.76 4.40
N ASP A 69 -10.84 -5.62 5.07
CA ASP A 69 -11.44 -4.42 4.49
C ASP A 69 -10.58 -3.85 3.35
N ILE A 70 -9.26 -3.89 3.52
CA ILE A 70 -8.30 -3.40 2.53
C ILE A 70 -8.29 -4.28 1.28
N VAL A 71 -8.41 -5.59 1.43
CA VAL A 71 -8.50 -6.51 0.28
C VAL A 71 -9.76 -6.21 -0.54
N VAL A 72 -10.89 -5.92 0.12
CA VAL A 72 -12.13 -5.52 -0.58
C VAL A 72 -11.91 -4.19 -1.32
N LEU A 73 -11.41 -3.17 -0.61
CA LEU A 73 -11.13 -1.84 -1.19
C LEU A 73 -10.22 -1.93 -2.42
N LEU A 74 -9.11 -2.66 -2.35
CA LEU A 74 -8.14 -2.76 -3.45
C LEU A 74 -8.72 -3.50 -4.66
N LYS A 75 -9.57 -4.52 -4.45
CA LYS A 75 -10.26 -5.21 -5.55
C LYS A 75 -11.24 -4.28 -6.26
N GLU A 76 -12.05 -3.53 -5.51
CA GLU A 76 -12.99 -2.57 -6.07
C GLU A 76 -12.27 -1.43 -6.79
N GLN A 77 -11.17 -0.94 -6.22
CA GLN A 77 -10.36 0.13 -6.82
C GLN A 77 -9.67 -0.33 -8.11
N LEU A 78 -9.17 -1.57 -8.16
CA LEU A 78 -8.62 -2.17 -9.38
C LEU A 78 -9.69 -2.30 -10.46
N ALA A 79 -10.86 -2.84 -10.12
CA ALA A 79 -11.98 -2.94 -11.06
C ALA A 79 -12.40 -1.57 -11.60
N ARG A 80 -12.36 -0.52 -10.77
CA ARG A 80 -12.58 0.87 -11.20
C ARG A 80 -11.51 1.35 -12.19
N PHE A 81 -10.24 1.06 -11.94
CA PHE A 81 -9.15 1.46 -12.85
C PHE A 81 -9.26 0.74 -14.19
N GLU A 82 -9.54 -0.56 -14.20
CA GLU A 82 -9.71 -1.35 -15.43
C GLU A 82 -10.96 -0.93 -16.23
N GLY A 83 -11.99 -0.43 -15.57
CA GLY A 83 -13.21 0.09 -16.20
C GLY A 83 -13.11 1.51 -16.74
N GLN A 84 -12.07 2.28 -16.40
CA GLN A 84 -11.81 3.60 -16.96
C GLN A 84 -10.90 3.46 -18.19
N PRO A 85 -11.28 3.94 -19.39
CA PRO A 85 -10.34 4.02 -20.50
C PRO A 85 -9.18 4.93 -20.08
N ASP A 86 -7.94 4.53 -20.40
CA ASP A 86 -6.73 5.32 -20.14
C ASP A 86 -6.93 6.75 -20.67
N MET A 87 -7.20 7.68 -19.76
CA MET A 87 -7.19 9.10 -20.08
C MET A 87 -5.73 9.51 -20.16
N GLU A 88 -5.16 9.45 -21.35
CA GLU A 88 -3.93 10.16 -21.68
C GLU A 88 -4.17 11.67 -21.51
N GLY A 89 -3.98 12.16 -20.29
CA GLY A 89 -3.94 13.58 -20.00
C GLY A 89 -2.70 14.18 -20.65
N LYS A 90 -2.84 14.73 -21.85
CA LYS A 90 -1.85 15.66 -22.41
C LYS A 90 -1.97 16.97 -21.64
N ALA A 91 -1.00 17.24 -20.76
CA ALA A 91 -0.72 18.57 -20.24
C ALA A 91 0.27 19.29 -21.15
#